data_AF-A0A8B6FS62-F1
#
_entry.id   AF-A0A8B6FS62-F1
#
_cell.length_a   1.000
_cell.length_b   1.000
_cell.length_c   1.000
_cell.angle_alpha   90.00
_cell.angle_beta   90.00
_cell.angle_gamma   90.00
#
_symmetry.space_group_name_H-M   'P 1'
#
loop_
_entity.id
_entity.type
_entity.pdbx_description
1 polymer ?
#
loop_
_entity_poly.entity_id
_entity_poly.type
_entity_poly.pdbx_seq_one_letter_code
_entity_poly.pdbx_strand_id
1 'polypeptide(L)'
;MHDERKRQQKRKEECECFNPCRENQFLKTISHRNWPSEEYLDTLKEGVCFNIQNKCFDASLYDNEDVQTQSMDYVKVDIFYEDLNYERIMETPEIENAQFMSDVGGAVGLWIGFSVLSFFELVQLLVECIKHALTCRCFRN
;
A
#
# COMPACT_ATOMS: atom_id res chain seq x y z
N MET A 1 7.54 -24.23 22.59
CA MET A 1 7.68 -23.55 21.28
C MET A 1 7.66 -24.46 20.04
N HIS A 2 7.71 -25.80 20.16
CA HIS A 2 7.60 -26.72 18.99
C HIS A 2 6.19 -27.28 18.75
N ASP A 3 5.26 -27.09 19.68
CA ASP A 3 3.94 -27.74 19.67
C ASP A 3 2.85 -26.93 18.92
N GLU A 4 2.97 -25.60 18.89
CA GLU A 4 1.98 -24.73 18.22
C GLU A 4 2.03 -24.82 16.68
N ARG A 5 3.21 -25.12 16.11
CA ARG A 5 3.38 -25.30 14.65
C ARG A 5 2.63 -26.51 14.11
N LYS A 6 2.41 -27.55 14.92
CA LYS A 6 1.70 -28.77 14.49
C LYS A 6 0.19 -28.58 14.40
N ARG A 7 -0.39 -27.65 15.17
CA ARG A 7 -1.83 -27.33 15.10
C ARG A 7 -2.18 -26.58 13.81
N GLN A 8 -1.27 -25.77 13.28
CA GLN A 8 -1.48 -25.02 12.04
C GLN A 8 -1.37 -25.88 10.78
N GLN A 9 -0.57 -26.96 10.80
CA GLN A 9 -0.38 -27.83 9.62
C GLN A 9 -1.62 -28.70 9.29
N LYS A 10 -2.49 -28.99 10.28
CA LYS A 10 -3.57 -29.99 10.15
C LYS A 10 -4.91 -29.43 9.65
N ARG A 11 -4.96 -28.16 9.24
CA ARG A 11 -6.18 -27.48 8.77
C ARG A 11 -5.88 -26.61 7.55
N LYS A 12 -5.16 -27.19 6.57
CA LYS A 12 -4.71 -26.51 5.35
C LYS A 12 -5.35 -27.11 4.10
N GLU A 13 -6.63 -27.47 4.21
CA GLU A 13 -7.48 -27.82 3.08
C GLU A 13 -8.77 -26.99 3.25
N GLU A 14 -9.08 -26.17 2.24
CA GLU A 14 -10.25 -25.26 2.11
C GLU A 14 -10.23 -23.89 2.84
N CYS A 15 -9.11 -23.17 2.84
CA CYS A 15 -9.18 -21.71 3.03
C CYS A 15 -8.56 -20.99 1.84
N GLU A 16 -9.41 -20.52 0.91
CA GLU A 16 -9.02 -19.56 -0.12
C GLU A 16 -8.87 -18.18 0.54
N CYS A 17 -7.65 -17.86 0.95
CA CYS A 17 -7.31 -16.54 1.47
C CYS A 17 -6.80 -15.68 0.31
N PHE A 18 -7.63 -14.77 -0.18
CA PHE A 18 -7.22 -13.75 -1.15
C PHE A 18 -6.59 -12.57 -0.42
N ASN A 19 -5.66 -11.87 -1.09
CA ASN A 19 -5.10 -10.64 -0.55
C ASN A 19 -6.21 -9.56 -0.47
N PRO A 20 -6.38 -8.89 0.67
CA PRO A 20 -7.39 -7.86 0.83
C PRO A 20 -7.01 -6.59 0.03
N CYS A 21 -7.99 -5.95 -0.60
CA CYS A 21 -7.77 -4.68 -1.33
C CYS A 21 -7.51 -3.49 -0.39
N ARG A 22 -7.86 -3.61 0.89
CA ARG A 22 -7.64 -2.57 1.90
C ARG A 22 -7.07 -3.21 3.15
N GLU A 23 -5.84 -2.84 3.46
CA GLU A 23 -5.14 -3.26 4.67
C GLU A 23 -4.52 -2.04 5.36
N ASN A 24 -4.53 -2.05 6.69
CA ASN A 24 -3.79 -1.07 7.49
C ASN A 24 -2.64 -1.81 8.17
N GLN A 25 -1.40 -1.48 7.83
CA GLN A 25 -0.21 -2.04 8.45
C GLN A 25 0.43 -0.99 9.37
N PHE A 26 0.82 -1.42 10.56
CA PHE A 26 1.53 -0.58 11.54
C PHE A 26 2.96 -1.08 11.69
N LEU A 27 3.93 -0.28 11.25
CA LEU A 27 5.34 -0.52 11.51
C LEU A 27 5.61 -0.30 13.00
N LYS A 28 6.42 -1.18 13.59
CA LYS A 28 6.68 -1.19 15.03
C LYS A 28 8.18 -1.18 15.26
N THR A 29 8.66 -0.17 15.99
CA THR A 29 10.04 -0.09 16.49
C THR A 29 10.01 -0.38 17.98
N ILE A 30 10.71 -1.44 18.42
CA ILE A 30 10.72 -1.86 19.84
C ILE A 30 12.03 -1.40 20.47
N SER A 31 11.91 -0.67 21.59
CA SER A 31 13.04 -0.34 22.46
C SER A 31 12.69 -0.73 23.90
N HIS A 32 13.70 -1.13 24.67
CA HIS A 32 13.53 -1.53 26.06
C HIS A 32 14.60 -0.86 26.93
N ARG A 33 14.28 -0.67 28.20
CA ARG A 33 15.20 -0.18 29.23
C ARG A 33 14.88 -0.91 30.53
N ASN A 34 15.90 -1.14 31.35
CA ASN A 34 15.70 -1.64 32.70
C ASN A 34 14.83 -0.64 33.48
N TRP A 35 13.69 -1.12 33.95
CA TRP A 35 12.73 -0.41 34.78
C TRP A 35 12.03 -1.46 35.63
N PRO A 36 11.69 -1.19 36.89
CA PRO A 36 11.97 0.04 37.64
C PRO A 36 13.40 0.08 38.23
N SER A 37 13.85 1.25 38.67
CA SER A 37 15.06 1.35 39.50
C SER A 37 14.76 0.90 40.92
N GLU A 38 15.77 0.40 41.65
CA GLU A 38 15.62 -0.08 43.03
C GLU A 38 14.97 0.96 43.95
N GLU A 39 15.42 2.22 43.86
CA GLU A 39 14.87 3.33 44.63
C GLU A 39 13.41 3.67 44.29
N TYR A 40 12.98 3.39 43.05
CA TYR A 40 11.63 3.72 42.57
C TYR A 40 10.61 2.61 42.90
N LEU A 41 11.07 1.42 43.28
CA LEU A 41 10.21 0.27 43.59
C LEU A 41 9.23 0.56 44.72
N ASP A 42 9.69 1.22 45.79
CA ASP A 42 8.84 1.44 46.98
C ASP A 42 7.70 2.42 46.68
N THR A 43 7.99 3.50 45.96
CA THR A 43 6.96 4.44 45.49
C THR A 43 6.03 3.78 44.47
N LEU A 44 6.56 2.90 43.60
CA LEU A 44 5.76 2.17 42.64
C LEU A 44 4.78 1.21 43.32
N LYS A 45 5.22 0.47 44.34
CA LYS A 45 4.36 -0.42 45.14
C LYS A 45 3.21 0.37 45.77
N GLU A 46 3.52 1.50 46.39
CA GLU A 46 2.49 2.35 47.01
C GLU A 46 1.48 2.88 45.99
N GLY A 47 1.96 3.34 44.83
CA GLY A 47 1.12 3.89 43.76
C GLY A 47 0.24 2.85 43.04
N VAL A 48 0.79 1.68 42.73
CA VAL A 48 0.05 0.58 42.07
C VAL A 48 -1.05 0.05 43.00
N CYS A 49 -0.78 0.03 44.30
CA CYS A 49 -1.66 -0.56 45.30
C CYS A 49 -2.69 0.40 45.88
N PHE A 50 -2.62 1.69 45.55
CA PHE A 50 -3.52 2.74 46.04
C PHE A 50 -5.01 2.50 45.72
N ASN A 51 -5.33 1.79 44.62
CA ASN A 51 -6.71 1.58 44.17
C ASN A 51 -7.16 0.10 44.15
N ILE A 52 -6.31 -0.82 44.63
CA ILE A 52 -6.59 -2.27 44.66
C ILE A 52 -6.45 -2.73 46.12
N GLN A 53 -7.37 -2.24 46.96
CA GLN A 53 -7.29 -2.33 48.42
C GLN A 53 -7.11 -3.74 49.01
N ASN A 54 -7.37 -4.83 48.26
CA ASN A 54 -7.41 -6.18 48.83
C ASN A 54 -6.55 -7.23 48.09
N LYS A 55 -5.67 -6.86 47.17
CA LYS A 55 -4.74 -7.81 46.51
C LYS A 55 -3.26 -7.51 46.73
N CYS A 56 -2.92 -6.25 46.92
CA CYS A 56 -1.54 -5.86 47.18
C CYS A 56 -1.09 -6.05 48.63
N PHE A 57 -2.02 -6.25 49.57
CA PHE A 57 -1.73 -6.34 51.00
C PHE A 57 -0.90 -7.60 51.38
N ASP A 58 -0.84 -8.60 50.51
CA ASP A 58 0.01 -9.80 50.65
C ASP A 58 1.47 -9.52 50.18
N ALA A 59 1.68 -8.56 49.27
CA ALA A 59 3.01 -8.27 48.73
C ALA A 59 3.98 -7.68 49.77
N SER A 60 3.47 -7.11 50.87
CA SER A 60 4.29 -6.67 52.02
C SER A 60 4.71 -7.79 52.96
N LEU A 61 4.21 -9.02 52.76
CA LEU A 61 4.55 -10.21 53.57
C LEU A 61 5.74 -10.99 52.99
N TYR A 62 6.15 -10.66 51.75
CA TYR A 62 7.31 -11.20 51.02
C TYR A 62 8.51 -10.22 51.02
N ASP A 63 8.75 -9.52 52.14
CA ASP A 63 9.86 -8.55 52.27
C ASP A 63 11.24 -9.20 52.50
N ASN A 64 11.35 -10.53 52.32
CA ASN A 64 12.58 -11.31 52.56
C ASN A 64 13.29 -11.73 51.25
N GLU A 65 12.75 -11.37 50.08
CA GLU A 65 13.39 -11.63 48.78
C GLU A 65 14.20 -10.41 48.31
N ASP A 66 15.35 -10.68 47.68
CA ASP A 66 16.23 -9.64 47.13
C ASP A 66 15.45 -8.67 46.24
N VAL A 67 15.71 -7.36 46.43
CA VAL A 67 15.08 -6.23 45.70
C VAL A 67 15.14 -6.43 44.18
N GLN A 68 16.21 -7.09 43.72
CA GLN A 68 16.44 -7.41 42.31
C GLN A 68 15.39 -8.39 41.73
N THR A 69 14.92 -9.36 42.51
CA THR A 69 13.90 -10.33 42.08
C THR A 69 12.53 -9.66 41.98
N GLN A 70 12.21 -8.77 42.92
CA GLN A 70 10.93 -8.04 42.93
C GLN A 70 10.80 -7.09 41.72
N SER A 71 11.91 -6.55 41.22
CA SER A 71 11.92 -5.69 40.03
C SER A 71 11.52 -6.41 38.75
N MET A 72 11.66 -7.74 38.69
CA MET A 72 11.39 -8.55 37.49
C MET A 72 9.90 -8.83 37.26
N ASP A 73 9.05 -8.62 38.26
CA ASP A 73 7.61 -8.86 38.17
C ASP A 73 6.85 -7.70 37.49
N TYR A 74 7.49 -6.55 37.37
CA TYR A 74 6.89 -5.35 36.83
C TYR A 74 7.32 -5.09 35.38
N VAL A 75 6.35 -4.74 34.54
CA VAL A 75 6.60 -4.33 33.15
C VAL A 75 5.83 -3.07 32.83
N LYS A 76 6.50 -2.11 32.20
CA LYS A 76 5.90 -0.91 31.65
C LYS A 76 5.92 -0.97 30.14
N VAL A 77 4.75 -0.81 29.51
CA VAL A 77 4.59 -0.78 28.05
C VAL A 77 4.05 0.58 27.64
N ASP A 78 4.87 1.35 26.93
CA ASP A 78 4.48 2.64 26.37
C ASP A 78 4.26 2.48 24.85
N ILE A 79 3.02 2.70 24.39
CA ILE A 79 2.66 2.62 22.96
C ILE A 79 2.37 4.02 22.46
N PHE A 80 3.15 4.48 21.49
CA PHE A 80 3.00 5.79 20.87
C PHE A 80 3.36 5.74 19.38
N TYR A 81 2.90 6.73 18.63
CA TYR A 81 3.30 6.92 17.24
C TYR A 81 4.66 7.62 17.19
N GLU A 82 5.60 7.07 16.42
CA GLU A 82 6.92 7.66 16.21
C GLU A 82 6.80 9.03 15.52
N ASP A 83 6.00 9.09 14.45
CA ASP A 83 5.62 10.31 13.74
C ASP A 83 4.10 10.34 13.50
N LEU A 84 3.51 11.54 13.40
CA LEU A 84 2.08 11.72 13.08
C LEU A 84 1.78 11.59 11.58
N ASN A 85 2.72 11.04 10.81
CA ASN A 85 2.58 10.86 9.38
C ASN A 85 2.05 9.45 9.08
N TYR A 86 1.16 9.32 8.11
CA TYR A 86 0.67 8.03 7.61
C TYR A 86 1.09 7.86 6.15
N GLU A 87 1.54 6.67 5.81
CA GLU A 87 1.82 6.29 4.43
C GLU A 87 0.58 5.58 3.83
N ARG A 88 0.21 5.95 2.61
CA ARG A 88 -0.91 5.36 1.88
C ARG A 88 -0.41 4.84 0.54
N ILE A 89 -0.45 3.51 0.39
CA ILE A 89 -0.11 2.83 -0.86
C ILE A 89 -1.42 2.46 -1.54
N MET A 90 -1.60 2.89 -2.79
CA MET A 90 -2.77 2.59 -3.61
C MET A 90 -2.31 2.12 -4.98
N GLU A 91 -2.89 1.02 -5.44
CA GLU A 91 -2.66 0.48 -6.78
C GLU A 91 -3.76 1.02 -7.71
N THR A 92 -3.34 1.71 -8.77
CA THR A 92 -4.23 2.17 -9.84
C THR A 92 -3.91 1.41 -11.13
N PRO A 93 -4.90 1.17 -12.01
CA PRO A 93 -4.63 0.52 -13.29
C PRO A 93 -3.60 1.31 -14.10
N GLU A 94 -2.67 0.61 -14.75
CA GLU A 94 -1.62 1.23 -15.58
C GLU A 94 -2.19 1.92 -16.82
N ILE A 95 -3.29 1.41 -17.37
CA ILE A 95 -3.98 1.98 -18.53
C ILE A 95 -5.46 2.15 -18.20
N GLU A 96 -5.90 3.40 -18.18
CA GLU A 96 -7.32 3.72 -18.07
C GLU A 96 -8.01 3.61 -19.43
N ASN A 97 -9.31 3.32 -19.44
CA ASN A 97 -10.10 3.19 -20.68
C ASN A 97 -9.98 4.43 -21.58
N ALA A 98 -9.85 5.61 -20.98
CA ALA A 98 -9.64 6.86 -21.71
C ALA A 98 -8.29 6.89 -22.45
N GLN A 99 -7.22 6.41 -21.82
CA GLN A 99 -5.90 6.33 -22.43
C GLN A 99 -5.89 5.35 -23.61
N PHE A 100 -6.52 4.18 -23.44
CA PHE A 100 -6.67 3.20 -24.51
C PHE A 100 -7.41 3.79 -25.73
N MET A 101 -8.51 4.52 -25.50
CA MET A 101 -9.25 5.17 -26.59
C MET A 101 -8.45 6.29 -27.27
N SER A 102 -7.63 7.03 -26.51
CA SER A 102 -6.74 8.05 -27.06
C SER A 102 -5.71 7.44 -28.02
N ASP A 103 -5.09 6.33 -27.64
CA ASP A 103 -4.06 5.68 -28.46
C ASP A 103 -4.66 5.09 -29.75
N VAL A 104 -5.82 4.42 -29.64
CA VAL A 104 -6.56 3.90 -30.80
C VAL A 104 -7.04 5.04 -31.70
N GLY A 105 -7.60 6.09 -31.12
CA GLY A 105 -8.09 7.27 -31.84
C GLY A 105 -6.97 7.98 -32.60
N GLY A 106 -5.78 8.11 -32.00
CA GLY A 106 -4.61 8.69 -32.64
C GLY A 106 -4.16 7.89 -33.87
N ALA A 107 -4.04 6.57 -33.74
CA ALA A 107 -3.66 5.71 -34.86
C ALA A 107 -4.71 5.75 -35.99
N VAL A 108 -5.99 5.57 -35.67
CA VAL A 108 -7.09 5.60 -36.66
C VAL A 108 -7.19 6.97 -37.34
N GLY A 109 -7.06 8.06 -36.58
CA GLY A 109 -7.07 9.42 -37.10
C GLY A 109 -5.94 9.68 -38.11
N LEU A 110 -4.74 9.15 -37.85
CA LEU A 110 -3.61 9.25 -38.77
C LEU A 110 -3.87 8.51 -40.09
N TRP A 111 -4.37 7.27 -40.03
CA TRP A 111 -4.69 6.47 -41.22
C TRP A 111 -5.80 7.11 -42.07
N ILE A 112 -6.82 7.65 -41.42
CA ILE A 112 -7.89 8.39 -42.11
C ILE A 112 -7.32 9.67 -42.74
N GLY A 113 -6.48 10.41 -42.02
CA GLY A 113 -5.83 11.61 -42.53
C GLY A 113 -5.02 11.35 -43.79
N PHE A 114 -4.18 10.29 -43.80
CA PHE A 114 -3.44 9.87 -44.98
C PHE A 114 -4.39 9.53 -46.15
N SER A 115 -5.45 8.78 -45.87
CA SER A 115 -6.44 8.38 -46.90
C SER A 115 -7.12 9.58 -47.56
N VAL A 116 -7.44 10.62 -46.78
CA VAL A 116 -8.06 11.86 -47.29
C VAL A 116 -7.07 12.65 -48.16
N LEU A 117 -5.81 12.76 -47.76
CA LEU A 117 -4.77 13.41 -48.57
C LEU A 117 -4.59 12.71 -49.91
N SER A 118 -4.48 11.38 -49.92
CA SER A 118 -4.39 10.60 -51.15
C SER A 118 -5.61 10.78 -52.06
N PHE A 119 -6.82 10.91 -51.48
CA PHE A 119 -8.02 11.18 -52.27
C PHE A 119 -7.95 12.54 -52.98
N PHE A 120 -7.50 13.60 -52.30
CA PHE A 120 -7.31 14.91 -52.93
C PHE A 120 -6.25 14.89 -54.04
N GLU A 121 -5.15 14.16 -53.84
CA GLU A 121 -4.12 13.97 -54.85
C GLU A 121 -4.68 13.31 -56.12
N LEU A 122 -5.47 12.24 -55.97
CA LEU A 122 -6.14 11.59 -57.10
C LEU A 122 -7.09 12.54 -57.85
N VAL A 123 -7.85 13.37 -57.13
CA VAL A 123 -8.74 14.36 -57.75
C VAL A 123 -7.94 15.38 -58.56
N GLN A 124 -6.85 15.91 -58.02
CA GLN A 124 -6.00 16.85 -58.74
C GLN A 124 -5.39 16.22 -60.00
N LEU A 125 -4.87 14.99 -59.89
CA LEU A 125 -4.31 14.25 -61.01
C LEU A 125 -5.33 14.07 -62.14
N LEU A 126 -6.58 13.69 -61.81
CA LEU A 126 -7.64 13.55 -62.79
C LEU A 126 -7.94 14.85 -63.54
N VAL A 127 -8.00 15.98 -62.82
CA VAL A 127 -8.22 17.31 -63.43
C VAL A 127 -7.08 17.68 -64.38
N GLU A 128 -5.83 17.45 -63.98
CA GLU A 128 -4.66 17.72 -64.82
C GLU A 128 -4.63 16.82 -66.06
N CYS A 129 -4.93 15.53 -65.92
CA CYS A 129 -5.05 14.61 -67.05
C CYS A 129 -6.15 15.03 -68.03
N ILE A 130 -7.33 15.43 -67.55
CA ILE A 130 -8.43 15.88 -68.40
C ILE A 130 -8.03 17.16 -69.16
N LYS A 131 -7.44 18.13 -68.45
CA LYS A 131 -6.91 19.36 -69.09
C LYS A 131 -5.90 19.02 -70.17
N HIS A 132 -4.92 18.17 -69.87
CA HIS A 132 -3.89 17.81 -70.82
C HIS A 132 -4.46 17.06 -72.04
N ALA A 133 -5.42 16.15 -71.84
CA ALA A 133 -6.10 15.44 -72.91
C ALA A 133 -6.93 16.39 -73.82
N LEU A 134 -7.61 17.39 -73.24
CA LEU A 134 -8.36 18.40 -73.99
C LEU A 134 -7.43 19.30 -74.80
N THR A 135 -6.33 19.78 -74.21
CA THR A 135 -5.34 20.61 -74.90
C THR A 135 -4.62 19.83 -76.02
N CYS A 136 -4.26 18.57 -75.79
CA CYS A 136 -3.68 17.70 -76.81
C CYS A 136 -4.66 17.32 -77.93
N ARG A 137 -5.98 17.24 -77.66
CA ARG A 137 -6.99 17.12 -78.72
C ARG A 137 -7.13 18.40 -79.54
N CYS A 138 -7.02 19.57 -78.90
CA CYS A 138 -7.07 20.86 -79.61
C CYS A 138 -5.85 21.10 -80.51
N PHE A 139 -4.66 20.61 -80.16
CA PHE A 139 -3.44 20.76 -80.98
C PHE A 139 -3.33 19.74 -82.12
N ARG A 140 -4.22 18.73 -82.19
CA ARG A 140 -4.22 17.66 -83.21
C ARG A 140 -5.35 17.77 -84.24
N ASN A 141 -6.16 18.83 -84.20
CA ASN A 141 -7.07 19.25 -85.29
C ASN A 141 -6.49 20.48 -85.98
#